data_AF-A0A8C4YHV5-F1
#
_entry.id   AF-A0A8C4YHV5-F1
#
_cell.length_a   1.000
_cell.length_b   1.000
_cell.length_c   1.000
_cell.angle_alpha   90.00
_cell.angle_beta   90.00
_cell.angle_gamma   90.00
#
_symmetry.space_group_name_H-M   'P 1'
#
loop_
_entity.id
_entity.type
_entity.pdbx_description
1 polymer ?
#
loop_
_entity_poly.entity_id
_entity_poly.type
_entity_poly.pdbx_seq_one_letter_code
_entity_poly.pdbx_strand_id
1 'polypeptide(L)'
;LSPTQMSVTLIVSRLEAGSRHPGVTPELLPRPSISLSPTGVTAPGEDITIRCQGQRRDVRFFLHKAGDLNPQRHMDPMWDSFGNEAEFPITSVGWGDGGSYTCQYHTTSQTLDWSESSDPVQLVVVGEGPDSTSLLPAPQPTGHSQGLRPQWNPQSQTLP
;
A
#
# COMPACT_ATOMS: atom_id res chain seq x y z
N LEU A 1 15.06 3.54 39.10
CA LEU A 1 16.29 4.32 38.80
C LEU A 1 17.43 3.30 38.69
N SER A 2 17.93 2.85 37.55
CA SER A 2 17.95 3.33 36.16
C SER A 2 18.00 2.11 35.22
N PRO A 3 17.33 2.13 34.06
CA PRO A 3 17.48 1.09 33.05
C PRO A 3 18.74 1.38 32.24
N THR A 4 19.81 0.62 32.45
CA THR A 4 20.99 0.73 31.59
C THR A 4 20.64 0.14 30.22
N GLN A 5 20.47 1.04 29.25
CA GLN A 5 20.43 0.84 27.81
C GLN A 5 20.97 -0.54 27.38
N MET A 6 20.07 -1.42 26.93
CA MET A 6 20.45 -2.52 26.05
C MET A 6 20.70 -1.90 24.68
N SER A 7 21.92 -1.40 24.45
CA SER A 7 22.35 -0.99 23.13
C SER A 7 22.46 -2.24 22.26
N VAL A 8 21.44 -2.47 21.42
CA VAL A 8 21.49 -3.50 20.37
C VAL A 8 22.41 -2.97 19.27
N THR A 9 23.70 -3.24 19.39
CA THR A 9 24.68 -2.93 18.34
C THR A 9 24.53 -3.98 17.23
N LEU A 10 23.91 -3.59 16.11
CA LEU A 10 23.97 -4.37 14.87
C LEU A 10 25.41 -4.30 14.33
N ILE A 11 26.19 -5.34 14.56
CA ILE A 11 27.53 -5.47 14.00
C ILE A 11 27.36 -5.84 12.53
N VAL A 12 27.40 -4.85 11.63
CA VAL A 12 27.56 -5.11 10.20
C VAL A 12 29.04 -5.40 9.97
N SER A 13 29.42 -6.67 10.11
CA SER A 13 30.78 -7.11 9.77
C SER A 13 31.03 -6.89 8.29
N ARG A 14 31.96 -6.00 7.95
CA ARG A 14 32.50 -5.87 6.59
C ARG A 14 33.36 -7.11 6.31
N LEU A 15 32.96 -7.91 5.33
CA LEU A 15 33.82 -8.96 4.78
C LEU A 15 34.76 -8.32 3.76
N GLU A 16 36.05 -8.16 4.11
CA GLU A 16 37.07 -7.81 3.13
C GLU A 16 37.31 -9.01 2.20
N ALA A 17 36.97 -8.86 0.92
CA ALA A 17 37.21 -9.87 -0.11
C ALA A 17 38.64 -9.78 -0.62
N GLY A 18 39.55 -10.52 0.00
CA GLY A 18 40.85 -10.84 -0.56
C GLY A 18 40.82 -12.19 -1.27
N SER A 19 40.67 -12.22 -2.59
CA SER A 19 41.40 -13.17 -3.46
C SER A 19 41.15 -12.91 -4.95
N ARG A 20 42.24 -12.76 -5.72
CA ARG A 20 42.23 -12.70 -7.19
C ARG A 20 42.07 -14.10 -7.76
N HIS A 21 40.84 -14.50 -8.08
CA HIS A 21 40.56 -15.61 -9.00
C HIS A 21 39.68 -15.09 -10.14
N PRO A 22 40.16 -15.09 -11.40
CA PRO A 22 39.34 -14.73 -12.55
C PRO A 22 38.39 -15.87 -12.90
N GLY A 23 37.07 -15.62 -12.81
CA GLY A 23 36.10 -16.40 -13.59
C GLY A 23 35.02 -17.20 -12.86
N VAL A 24 34.74 -16.95 -11.58
CA VAL A 24 33.49 -17.43 -10.96
C VAL A 24 32.84 -16.27 -10.23
N THR A 25 32.04 -15.48 -10.96
CA THR A 25 31.00 -14.69 -10.31
C THR A 25 30.06 -15.70 -9.63
N PRO A 26 29.80 -15.62 -8.31
CA PRO A 26 28.69 -16.37 -7.74
C PRO A 26 27.45 -16.06 -8.58
N GLU A 27 26.66 -17.08 -8.90
CA GLU A 27 25.45 -16.92 -9.71
C GLU A 27 24.44 -16.08 -8.92
N LEU A 28 24.57 -14.75 -9.02
CA LEU A 28 23.65 -13.82 -8.37
C LEU A 28 22.35 -13.83 -9.16
N LEU A 29 21.26 -14.22 -8.49
CA LEU A 29 19.93 -14.16 -9.06
C LEU A 29 19.60 -12.71 -9.47
N PRO A 30 19.19 -12.45 -10.72
CA PRO A 30 18.90 -11.09 -11.18
C PRO A 30 17.82 -10.41 -10.33
N ARG A 31 18.01 -9.12 -10.03
CA ARG A 31 17.01 -8.32 -9.34
C ARG A 31 15.67 -8.31 -10.11
N PRO A 32 14.52 -8.51 -9.44
CA PRO A 32 13.21 -8.37 -10.08
C PRO A 32 12.82 -6.90 -10.29
N SER A 33 11.88 -6.66 -11.19
CA SER A 33 11.18 -5.37 -11.33
C SER A 33 9.83 -5.41 -10.63
N ILE A 34 9.33 -4.23 -10.29
CA ILE A 34 8.03 -4.02 -9.64
C ILE A 34 7.30 -2.86 -10.33
N SER A 35 5.98 -2.96 -10.44
CA SER A 35 5.13 -1.91 -11.00
C SER A 35 3.75 -1.89 -10.35
N LEU A 36 3.05 -0.75 -10.48
CA LEU A 36 1.67 -0.56 -10.05
C LEU A 36 0.78 -0.36 -11.27
N SER A 37 -0.40 -0.99 -11.26
CA SER A 37 -1.42 -0.82 -12.30
C SER A 37 -2.78 -0.59 -11.64
N PRO A 38 -3.56 0.44 -12.03
CA PRO A 38 -3.33 1.36 -13.15
C PRO A 38 -2.32 2.49 -12.84
N THR A 39 -2.29 3.04 -11.62
CA THR A 39 -1.32 4.06 -11.20
C THR A 39 -1.00 3.96 -9.71
N GLY A 40 0.09 4.56 -9.25
CA GLY A 40 0.47 4.54 -7.83
C GLY A 40 -0.27 5.53 -6.92
N VAL A 41 -1.26 6.26 -7.44
CA VAL A 41 -2.09 7.19 -6.67
C VAL A 41 -3.54 6.77 -6.82
N THR A 42 -4.23 6.53 -5.71
CA THR A 42 -5.60 6.02 -5.74
C THR A 42 -6.46 6.58 -4.60
N ALA A 43 -7.78 6.42 -4.72
CA ALA A 43 -8.73 6.78 -3.68
C ALA A 43 -9.12 5.56 -2.83
N PRO A 44 -9.61 5.77 -1.60
CA PRO A 44 -10.15 4.67 -0.81
C PRO A 44 -11.29 3.94 -1.54
N GLY A 45 -11.32 2.62 -1.46
CA GLY A 45 -12.34 1.77 -2.08
C GLY A 45 -12.05 1.34 -3.52
N GLU A 46 -11.04 1.91 -4.17
CA GLU A 46 -10.58 1.53 -5.50
C GLU A 46 -9.72 0.26 -5.47
N ASP A 47 -9.51 -0.36 -6.63
CA ASP A 47 -8.67 -1.54 -6.79
C ASP A 47 -7.36 -1.21 -7.50
N ILE A 48 -6.28 -1.82 -7.03
CA ILE A 48 -4.95 -1.70 -7.66
C ILE A 48 -4.24 -3.06 -7.64
N THR A 49 -3.38 -3.29 -8.63
CA THR A 49 -2.53 -4.47 -8.69
C THR A 49 -1.08 -4.07 -8.60
N ILE A 50 -0.34 -4.71 -7.69
CA ILE A 50 1.11 -4.65 -7.64
C ILE A 50 1.66 -5.84 -8.42
N ARG A 51 2.58 -5.61 -9.34
CA ARG A 51 3.10 -6.62 -10.25
C ARG A 51 4.60 -6.75 -10.10
N CYS A 52 5.06 -7.96 -9.76
CA CYS A 52 6.47 -8.32 -9.70
C CYS A 52 6.86 -9.11 -10.96
N GLN A 53 7.97 -8.80 -11.60
CA GLN A 53 8.46 -9.53 -12.77
C GLN A 53 9.95 -9.87 -12.63
N GLY A 54 10.32 -11.09 -12.98
CA GLY A 54 11.68 -11.61 -12.93
C GLY A 54 12.13 -12.23 -14.25
N GLN A 55 13.41 -12.59 -14.30
CA GLN A 55 14.02 -13.26 -15.47
C GLN A 55 14.06 -14.79 -15.32
N ARG A 56 13.97 -15.28 -14.08
CA ARG A 56 13.95 -16.70 -13.77
C ARG A 56 12.52 -17.24 -13.82
N ARG A 57 12.40 -18.46 -14.32
CA ARG A 57 11.21 -19.31 -14.16
C ARG A 57 11.39 -20.15 -12.88
N ASP A 58 10.32 -20.77 -12.40
CA ASP A 58 10.34 -21.63 -11.21
C ASP A 58 10.82 -20.88 -9.96
N VAL A 59 10.32 -19.67 -9.78
CA VAL A 59 10.58 -18.84 -8.61
C VAL A 59 9.30 -18.53 -7.88
N ARG A 60 9.38 -18.24 -6.58
CA ARG A 60 8.25 -17.72 -5.81
C ARG A 60 8.52 -16.27 -5.45
N PHE A 61 7.56 -15.39 -5.74
CA PHE A 61 7.66 -13.96 -5.45
C PHE A 61 7.09 -13.61 -4.07
N PHE A 62 7.71 -12.61 -3.47
CA PHE A 62 7.36 -12.08 -2.16
C PHE A 62 7.24 -10.57 -2.28
N LEU A 63 6.07 -10.05 -1.89
CA LEU A 63 5.83 -8.63 -1.79
C LEU A 63 6.07 -8.19 -0.35
N HIS A 64 6.83 -7.13 -0.19
CA HIS A 64 7.13 -6.52 1.10
C HIS A 64 6.63 -5.08 1.12
N LYS A 65 6.05 -4.67 2.24
CA LYS A 65 5.66 -3.30 2.52
C LYS A 65 6.47 -2.75 3.69
N ALA A 66 7.04 -1.56 3.54
CA ALA A 66 7.85 -0.93 4.59
C ALA A 66 7.00 -0.59 5.82
N GLY A 67 7.54 -0.85 7.02
CA GLY A 67 6.93 -0.48 8.31
C GLY A 67 5.79 -1.39 8.79
N ASP A 68 5.44 -2.41 8.02
CA ASP A 68 4.42 -3.38 8.40
C ASP A 68 5.05 -4.54 9.21
N LEU A 69 4.55 -4.76 10.43
CA LEU A 69 5.09 -5.72 11.40
C LEU A 69 4.77 -7.18 11.04
N ASN A 70 3.87 -7.40 10.07
CA ASN A 70 3.69 -8.70 9.44
C ASN A 70 3.48 -8.53 7.91
N PRO A 71 4.55 -8.31 7.13
CA PRO A 71 4.44 -7.67 5.82
C PRO A 71 4.39 -8.62 4.61
N GLN A 72 4.52 -9.94 4.80
CA GLN A 72 4.66 -10.86 3.67
C GLN A 72 3.29 -11.38 3.22
N ARG A 73 2.70 -10.70 2.25
CA ARG A 73 1.76 -11.35 1.32
C ARG A 73 2.61 -12.13 0.34
N HIS A 74 2.63 -13.45 0.47
CA HIS A 74 3.22 -14.33 -0.54
C HIS A 74 2.09 -14.81 -1.46
N MET A 75 2.27 -14.69 -2.77
CA MET A 75 1.42 -15.34 -3.76
C MET A 75 2.30 -16.23 -4.61
N ASP A 76 1.80 -17.42 -4.91
CA ASP A 76 2.41 -18.25 -5.95
C ASP A 76 2.29 -17.51 -7.30
N PRO A 77 3.31 -17.60 -8.18
CA PRO A 77 3.24 -17.00 -9.51
C PRO A 77 1.98 -17.47 -10.24
N MET A 78 1.38 -16.60 -11.05
CA MET A 78 0.27 -17.03 -11.90
C MET A 78 0.74 -18.16 -12.82
N TRP A 79 -0.06 -19.22 -12.93
CA TRP A 79 0.23 -20.35 -13.83
C TRP A 79 0.39 -19.83 -15.27
N ASP A 80 -0.48 -18.93 -15.71
CA ASP A 80 -0.59 -18.46 -17.10
C ASP A 80 0.56 -17.55 -17.60
N SER A 81 1.28 -16.91 -16.70
CA SER A 81 2.52 -16.20 -16.99
C SER A 81 3.63 -17.23 -17.14
N PHE A 82 4.68 -16.97 -17.91
CA PHE A 82 5.74 -17.95 -18.20
C PHE A 82 6.60 -18.36 -16.96
N GLY A 83 6.04 -18.34 -15.76
CA GLY A 83 6.62 -18.68 -14.47
C GLY A 83 7.47 -17.55 -13.86
N ASN A 84 7.39 -16.35 -14.42
CA ASN A 84 8.31 -15.26 -14.15
C ASN A 84 7.62 -13.93 -13.76
N GLU A 85 6.32 -13.96 -13.48
CA GLU A 85 5.52 -12.79 -13.11
C GLU A 85 4.50 -13.18 -12.03
N ALA A 86 4.26 -12.27 -11.09
CA ALA A 86 3.28 -12.44 -10.02
C ALA A 86 2.51 -11.14 -9.81
N GLU A 87 1.19 -11.27 -9.67
CA GLU A 87 0.27 -10.17 -9.41
C GLU A 87 -0.28 -10.27 -7.98
N PHE A 88 -0.26 -9.12 -7.29
CA PHE A 88 -0.73 -8.96 -5.93
C PHE A 88 -1.85 -7.91 -5.95
N PRO A 89 -3.12 -8.33 -6.11
CA PRO A 89 -4.24 -7.41 -6.07
C PRO A 89 -4.47 -6.89 -4.66
N ILE A 90 -4.71 -5.59 -4.55
CA ILE A 90 -5.19 -4.90 -3.36
C ILE A 90 -6.60 -4.40 -3.72
N THR A 91 -7.61 -5.13 -3.27
CA THR A 91 -9.01 -4.79 -3.51
C THR A 91 -9.54 -3.87 -2.42
N SER A 92 -10.33 -2.87 -2.78
CA SER A 92 -10.90 -1.90 -1.85
C SER A 92 -9.83 -1.24 -0.98
N VAL A 93 -8.90 -0.54 -1.63
CA VAL A 93 -7.76 0.14 -1.02
C VAL A 93 -8.21 1.00 0.17
N GLY A 94 -7.59 0.81 1.32
CA GLY A 94 -7.78 1.62 2.51
C GLY A 94 -6.62 2.59 2.74
N TRP A 95 -6.80 3.56 3.64
CA TRP A 95 -5.73 4.47 4.09
C TRP A 95 -4.50 3.73 4.60
N GLY A 96 -4.73 2.58 5.23
CA GLY A 96 -3.68 1.72 5.75
C GLY A 96 -2.83 1.08 4.65
N ASP A 97 -3.28 1.00 3.40
CA ASP A 97 -2.55 0.37 2.29
C ASP A 97 -1.51 1.30 1.65
N GLY A 98 -1.56 2.60 1.92
CA GLY A 98 -0.51 3.52 1.50
C GLY A 98 0.86 3.08 2.03
N GLY A 99 1.90 3.10 1.19
CA GLY A 99 3.22 2.64 1.59
C GLY A 99 4.21 2.40 0.46
N SER A 100 5.45 2.13 0.86
CA SER A 100 6.53 1.74 -0.04
C SER A 100 6.59 0.22 -0.14
N TYR A 101 6.56 -0.28 -1.37
CA TYR A 101 6.52 -1.70 -1.71
C TYR A 101 7.77 -2.13 -2.48
N THR A 102 8.26 -3.34 -2.20
CA THR A 102 9.39 -3.98 -2.91
C THR A 102 9.10 -5.46 -3.15
N CYS A 103 9.63 -6.02 -4.24
CA CYS A 103 9.57 -7.44 -4.55
C CYS A 103 10.91 -8.14 -4.30
N GLN A 104 10.86 -9.39 -3.84
CA GLN A 104 11.95 -10.36 -3.89
C GLN A 104 11.42 -11.69 -4.43
N TYR A 105 12.30 -12.58 -4.84
CA TYR A 105 11.94 -13.95 -5.15
C TYR A 105 13.03 -14.92 -4.70
N HIS A 106 12.64 -16.18 -4.48
CA HIS A 106 13.58 -17.30 -4.38
C HIS A 106 13.32 -18.37 -5.42
N THR A 107 14.34 -19.16 -5.73
CA THR A 107 14.19 -20.36 -6.57
C THR A 107 13.43 -21.45 -5.82
N THR A 108 12.52 -22.14 -6.51
CA THR A 108 11.86 -23.33 -5.95
C THR A 108 12.71 -24.60 -6.08
N SER A 109 13.95 -24.45 -6.58
CA SER A 109 14.97 -25.50 -6.67
C SER A 109 15.51 -25.90 -5.28
N GLN A 110 16.35 -26.94 -5.25
CA GLN A 110 16.92 -27.49 -4.02
C GLN A 110 17.74 -26.50 -3.19
N THR A 111 18.19 -25.38 -3.77
CA THR A 111 19.12 -24.44 -3.12
C THR A 111 18.45 -23.22 -2.47
N LEU A 112 17.14 -22.98 -2.64
CA LEU A 112 16.39 -21.86 -2.03
C LEU A 112 17.16 -20.53 -2.04
N ASP A 113 17.79 -20.19 -3.16
CA ASP A 113 18.57 -18.97 -3.31
C ASP A 113 17.63 -17.77 -3.46
N TRP A 114 18.00 -16.64 -2.85
CA TRP A 114 17.22 -15.39 -2.90
C TRP A 114 17.83 -14.37 -3.85
N SER A 115 16.97 -13.62 -4.53
CA SER A 115 17.37 -12.42 -5.28
C SER A 115 17.54 -11.22 -4.36
N GLU A 116 18.21 -10.18 -4.88
CA GLU A 116 18.13 -8.86 -4.27
C GLU A 116 16.70 -8.28 -4.36
N SER A 117 16.37 -7.36 -3.45
CA SER A 117 15.13 -6.58 -3.54
C SER A 117 15.07 -5.72 -4.79
N SER A 118 13.87 -5.62 -5.37
CA SER A 118 13.57 -4.64 -6.43
C SER A 118 13.79 -3.20 -5.94
N ASP A 119 13.83 -2.28 -6.90
CA ASP A 119 13.63 -0.87 -6.57
C ASP A 119 12.23 -0.67 -5.99
N PRO A 120 12.02 0.27 -5.05
CA PRO A 120 10.72 0.45 -4.40
C PRO A 120 9.72 1.20 -5.30
N VAL A 121 8.43 0.90 -5.12
CA VAL A 121 7.31 1.71 -5.64
C VAL A 121 6.47 2.24 -4.49
N GLN A 122 5.82 3.38 -4.72
CA GLN A 122 5.00 4.05 -3.71
C GLN A 122 3.52 3.97 -4.11
N LEU A 123 2.70 3.40 -3.22
CA LEU A 123 1.25 3.56 -3.27
C LEU A 123 0.86 4.74 -2.37
N VAL A 124 0.14 5.70 -2.95
CA VAL A 124 -0.38 6.89 -2.29
C VAL A 124 -1.90 6.83 -2.31
N VAL A 125 -2.52 6.93 -1.14
CA VAL A 125 -3.97 6.96 -1.00
C VAL A 125 -4.40 8.39 -0.72
N VAL A 126 -5.29 8.95 -1.54
CA VAL A 126 -5.77 10.34 -1.47
C VAL A 126 -7.30 10.39 -1.46
N GLY A 127 -7.88 11.30 -0.67
CA GLY A 127 -9.33 11.40 -0.53
C GLY A 127 -9.76 12.23 0.68
N GLU A 128 -11.05 12.55 0.74
CA GLU A 128 -11.67 13.17 1.92
C GLU A 128 -11.77 12.08 3.00
N GLY A 129 -10.85 12.08 3.98
CA GLY A 129 -10.95 11.17 5.11
C GLY A 129 -12.20 11.45 5.95
N PRO A 130 -12.65 10.49 6.78
CA PRO A 130 -13.73 10.75 7.74
C PRO A 130 -13.42 11.91 8.71
N ASP A 131 -12.16 12.35 8.79
CA ASP A 131 -11.70 13.43 9.67
C ASP A 131 -11.57 14.81 8.99
N SER A 132 -11.86 14.94 7.69
CA SER A 132 -11.72 16.22 6.97
C SER A 132 -12.94 17.16 7.13
N THR A 133 -14.01 16.73 7.77
CA THR A 133 -15.18 17.57 8.11
C THR A 133 -15.08 18.16 9.51
N SER A 134 -14.04 18.95 9.81
CA SER A 134 -14.05 19.75 11.05
C SER A 134 -13.11 20.94 11.02
N LEU A 135 -13.31 21.92 10.13
CA LEU A 135 -12.89 23.31 10.38
C LEU A 135 -13.71 24.34 9.57
N LEU A 136 -15.04 24.24 9.58
CA LEU A 136 -15.88 25.41 9.27
C LEU A 136 -17.09 25.41 10.23
N PRO A 137 -17.15 26.33 11.21
CA PRO A 137 -18.37 26.58 11.95
C PRO A 137 -19.42 27.07 10.93
N ALA A 138 -20.50 26.31 10.78
CA ALA A 138 -21.68 26.81 10.08
C ALA A 138 -22.10 28.14 10.74
N PRO A 139 -22.40 29.21 9.98
CA PRO A 139 -22.96 30.42 10.56
C PRO A 139 -24.28 30.04 11.23
N GLN A 140 -24.39 30.24 12.55
CA GLN A 140 -25.64 30.02 13.24
C GLN A 140 -26.71 30.96 12.68
N PRO A 141 -27.91 30.48 12.35
CA PRO A 141 -29.03 31.38 12.09
C PRO A 141 -29.49 31.96 13.44
N THR A 142 -29.18 33.23 13.68
CA THR A 142 -29.83 33.99 14.75
C THR A 142 -31.31 34.12 14.43
N GLY A 143 -32.13 33.45 15.23
CA GLY A 143 -33.57 33.51 15.12
C GLY A 143 -34.18 34.83 15.59
N HIS A 144 -35.45 34.97 15.19
CA HIS A 144 -36.52 35.78 15.79
C HIS A 144 -36.62 37.26 15.44
N SER A 145 -37.53 37.55 14.51
CA SER A 145 -38.41 38.72 14.62
C SER A 145 -39.83 38.32 14.19
N GLN A 146 -40.78 38.57 15.07
CA GLN A 146 -42.19 38.21 14.99
C GLN A 146 -42.86 38.83 13.75
N GLY A 147 -43.59 38.02 12.99
CA GLY A 147 -44.41 38.46 11.85
C GLY A 147 -45.81 37.87 11.97
N LEU A 148 -46.81 38.75 12.04
CA LEU A 148 -48.24 38.48 12.23
C LEU A 148 -48.77 37.40 11.26
N ARG A 149 -49.45 36.39 11.80
CA ARG A 149 -50.31 35.47 11.02
C ARG A 149 -51.72 36.07 10.95
N PRO A 150 -52.30 36.35 9.79
CA PRO A 150 -53.74 36.50 9.69
C PRO A 150 -54.40 35.14 9.91
N GLN A 151 -55.32 35.06 10.86
CA GLN A 151 -56.11 33.87 11.15
C GLN A 151 -57.16 33.68 10.03
N TRP A 152 -56.97 32.67 9.19
CA TRP A 152 -57.97 32.24 8.20
C TRP A 152 -59.19 31.64 8.91
N ASN A 153 -60.38 32.19 8.66
CA ASN A 153 -61.64 31.75 9.27
C ASN A 153 -62.54 31.07 8.21
N PRO A 154 -62.90 29.78 8.36
CA PRO A 154 -63.48 28.98 7.27
C PRO A 154 -65.02 29.00 7.14
N GLN A 155 -65.74 30.07 7.54
CA GLN A 155 -67.22 30.05 7.61
C GLN A 155 -67.99 31.05 6.72
N SER A 156 -67.40 31.55 5.64
CA SER A 156 -68.13 32.41 4.70
C SER A 156 -68.01 31.93 3.26
N GLN A 157 -68.68 30.82 2.96
CA GLN A 157 -69.17 30.52 1.61
C GLN A 157 -70.58 29.91 1.73
N THR A 158 -71.59 30.75 1.59
CA THR A 158 -72.92 30.31 1.13
C THR A 158 -73.40 31.33 0.08
N LEU A 159 -73.59 30.80 -1.12
CA LEU A 159 -74.26 31.31 -2.33
C LEU A 159 -75.58 32.08 -2.07
N PRO A 160 -76.11 32.87 -3.02
CA PRO A 160 -76.17 32.64 -4.48
C PRO A 160 -75.42 33.64 -5.37
#